data_AF-A0A835WRI6-F1
#
_entry.id   AF-A0A835WRI6-F1
#
_cell.length_a   1.000
_cell.length_b   1.000
_cell.length_c   1.000
_cell.angle_alpha   90.00
_cell.angle_beta   90.00
_cell.angle_gamma   90.00
#
_symmetry.space_group_name_H-M   'P 1'
#
loop_
_entity.id
_entity.type
_entity.pdbx_description
1 polymer ?
#
loop_
_entity_poly.entity_id
_entity_poly.type
_entity_poly.pdbx_seq_one_letter_code
_entity_poly.pdbx_strand_id
1 'polypeptide(L)'
;MWSKRDETLANWEQLRSNPDEWYDNRTRKTNPKAPDFVRKDDRAVALWIDGRDVPTWVEELLHDLDSRQASRRQQRDSEGGNERGGRGERRGGPRDGRQAAEAANWEALRSNPEEWYDNRSRKTSDRQPDFVRRDDRNSALWLDSRGAPEWVGELLAELDERQAARREQRQAERAAGGGDERSQEGGGRRGAEELANWEALRANPGEWYDNRNRKTSDRQPDFVRRDDRRCALWLDSRGAPAWVGDLLAELDAAAQARRQQRQAERGAAPATPELEAKRAAEAANWESLRANPEAWFDNRNNKQTPKSPDFRKKDDRTQALWITSYGAPDWINELLAELDARQASRAY
;
A
#
# COMPACT_ATOMS: atom_id res chain seq x y z
N MET A 1 19.59 -16.65 -10.96
CA MET A 1 18.73 -16.40 -9.78
C MET A 1 19.38 -15.29 -8.99
N TRP A 2 18.78 -14.10 -8.94
CA TRP A 2 19.25 -13.04 -8.05
C TRP A 2 18.74 -13.34 -6.64
N SER A 3 19.63 -13.31 -5.64
CA SER A 3 19.23 -13.47 -4.24
C SER A 3 18.55 -12.19 -3.74
N LYS A 4 17.64 -12.31 -2.77
CA LYS A 4 17.05 -11.15 -2.08
C LYS A 4 18.11 -10.21 -1.47
N ARG A 5 19.27 -10.78 -1.14
CA ARG A 5 20.47 -10.04 -0.71
C ARG A 5 21.03 -9.17 -1.85
N ASP A 6 21.13 -9.73 -3.05
CA ASP A 6 21.68 -9.02 -4.22
C ASP A 6 20.75 -7.89 -4.66
N GLU A 7 19.42 -8.10 -4.57
CA GLU A 7 18.42 -7.04 -4.81
C GLU A 7 18.54 -5.91 -3.78
N THR A 8 18.74 -6.25 -2.50
CA THR A 8 18.97 -5.26 -1.44
C THR A 8 20.25 -4.46 -1.70
N LEU A 9 21.34 -5.13 -2.07
CA LEU A 9 22.61 -4.49 -2.45
C LEU A 9 22.47 -3.58 -3.67
N ALA A 10 21.74 -4.03 -4.71
CA ALA A 10 21.48 -3.23 -5.90
C ALA A 10 20.68 -1.96 -5.58
N ASN A 11 19.73 -2.04 -4.65
CA ASN A 11 18.96 -0.87 -4.20
C ASN A 11 19.81 0.11 -3.38
N TRP A 12 20.74 -0.38 -2.55
CA TRP A 12 21.74 0.46 -1.89
C TRP A 12 22.66 1.16 -2.90
N GLU A 13 23.11 0.45 -3.94
CA GLU A 13 23.94 1.04 -5.00
C GLU A 13 23.19 2.12 -5.80
N GLN A 14 21.89 1.92 -6.05
CA GLN A 14 21.03 2.93 -6.66
C GLN A 14 20.87 4.17 -5.79
N LEU A 15 20.71 4.02 -4.47
CA LEU A 15 20.68 5.14 -3.52
C LEU A 15 22.00 5.92 -3.55
N ARG A 16 23.14 5.21 -3.61
CA ARG A 16 24.47 5.82 -3.71
C ARG A 16 24.64 6.61 -5.01
N SER A 17 24.18 6.05 -6.11
CA SER A 17 24.32 6.66 -7.44
C SER A 17 23.40 7.87 -7.63
N ASN A 18 22.13 7.76 -7.21
CA ASN A 18 21.10 8.77 -7.45
C ASN A 18 20.31 9.10 -6.18
N PRO A 19 20.91 9.75 -5.17
CA PRO A 19 20.27 9.97 -3.88
C PRO A 19 19.07 10.93 -3.93
N ASP A 20 18.99 11.81 -4.93
CA ASP A 20 17.85 12.71 -5.10
C ASP A 20 16.57 11.97 -5.57
N GLU A 21 16.65 10.71 -6.02
CA GLU A 21 15.49 9.87 -6.37
C GLU A 21 14.88 9.15 -5.14
N TRP A 22 15.43 9.40 -3.96
CA TRP A 22 15.01 8.77 -2.71
C TRP A 22 14.52 9.82 -1.71
N TYR A 23 13.50 9.46 -0.94
CA TYR A 23 13.14 10.16 0.28
C TYR A 23 14.03 9.68 1.41
N ASP A 24 14.85 10.58 1.97
CA ASP A 24 15.57 10.36 3.22
C ASP A 24 14.65 10.73 4.40
N ASN A 25 14.18 9.70 5.11
CA ASN A 25 13.24 9.83 6.22
C ASN A 25 13.91 9.70 7.59
N ARG A 26 15.23 9.50 7.65
CA ARG A 26 15.97 9.22 8.89
C ARG A 26 15.69 10.22 10.01
N THR A 27 15.51 11.49 9.66
CA THR A 27 15.26 12.59 10.62
C THR A 27 13.78 12.86 10.91
N ARG A 28 12.86 12.28 10.14
CA ARG A 28 11.40 12.55 10.24
C ARG A 28 10.60 11.34 10.72
N LYS A 29 11.26 10.19 10.87
CA LYS A 29 10.65 8.92 11.23
C LYS A 29 10.30 8.90 12.72
N THR A 30 9.00 8.75 13.01
CA THR A 30 8.46 8.63 14.38
C THR A 30 8.30 7.17 14.84
N ASN A 31 8.28 6.22 13.90
CA ASN A 31 8.19 4.78 14.17
C ASN A 31 9.51 4.09 13.80
N PRO A 32 10.24 3.45 14.74
CA PRO A 32 11.49 2.74 14.47
C PRO A 32 11.42 1.68 13.36
N LYS A 33 10.23 1.10 13.12
CA LYS A 33 10.02 0.08 12.07
C LYS A 33 9.76 0.65 10.67
N ALA A 34 9.51 1.95 10.54
CA ALA A 34 9.32 2.57 9.22
C ALA A 34 10.63 2.54 8.40
N PRO A 35 10.61 2.66 7.07
CA PRO A 35 11.83 2.67 6.28
C PRO A 35 12.62 3.97 6.40
N ASP A 36 13.94 3.89 6.31
CA ASP A 36 14.84 5.03 6.39
C ASP A 36 14.98 5.73 5.04
N PHE A 37 14.98 4.95 3.95
CA PHE A 37 14.91 5.45 2.58
C PHE A 37 13.75 4.81 1.82
N VAL A 38 13.05 5.61 1.02
CA VAL A 38 11.96 5.15 0.15
C VAL A 38 12.14 5.75 -1.23
N ARG A 39 12.05 4.94 -2.28
CA ARG A 39 12.17 5.44 -3.66
C ARG A 39 10.96 6.30 -4.05
N LYS A 40 11.19 7.41 -4.76
CA LYS A 40 10.15 8.41 -5.03
C LYS A 40 9.10 7.95 -6.06
N ASP A 41 9.53 7.16 -7.05
CA ASP A 41 8.76 6.73 -8.22
C ASP A 41 7.65 5.72 -7.88
N ASP A 42 7.99 4.61 -7.23
CA ASP A 42 7.09 3.49 -6.97
C ASP A 42 6.70 3.38 -5.49
N ARG A 43 7.48 4.01 -4.60
CA ARG A 43 7.41 3.89 -3.13
C ARG A 43 7.37 2.44 -2.63
N ALA A 44 7.72 1.48 -3.50
CA ALA A 44 7.65 0.04 -3.26
C ALA A 44 9.01 -0.49 -2.80
N VAL A 45 10.09 0.20 -3.16
CA VAL A 45 11.44 -0.10 -2.68
C VAL A 45 11.76 0.75 -1.44
N ALA A 46 12.15 0.05 -0.38
CA ALA A 46 12.42 0.62 0.93
C ALA A 46 13.71 0.03 1.52
N LEU A 47 14.52 0.88 2.15
CA LEU A 47 15.78 0.49 2.78
C LEU A 47 15.76 0.85 4.27
N TRP A 48 16.35 -0.02 5.08
CA TRP A 48 16.53 0.14 6.52
C TRP A 48 18.00 0.11 6.87
N ILE A 49 18.48 1.12 7.61
CA ILE A 49 19.89 1.19 8.06
C ILE A 49 20.21 0.13 9.12
N ASP A 50 19.18 -0.34 9.84
CA ASP A 50 19.30 -1.44 10.83
C ASP A 50 19.02 -2.82 10.20
N GLY A 51 19.02 -2.91 8.87
CA GLY A 51 18.75 -4.14 8.14
C GLY A 51 19.89 -5.16 8.23
N ARG A 52 19.57 -6.45 8.07
CA ARG A 52 20.56 -7.55 8.09
C ARG A 52 21.56 -7.52 6.91
N ASP A 53 21.17 -6.91 5.80
CA ASP A 53 21.89 -6.90 4.52
C ASP A 53 22.39 -5.48 4.14
N VAL A 54 22.80 -4.70 5.15
CA VAL A 54 23.35 -3.36 4.97
C VAL A 54 24.82 -3.47 4.53
N PRO A 55 25.21 -2.87 3.39
CA PRO A 55 26.60 -2.85 2.96
C PRO A 55 27.52 -2.16 3.98
N THR A 56 28.76 -2.63 4.10
CA THR A 56 29.75 -2.09 5.05
C THR A 56 30.12 -0.64 4.79
N TRP A 57 29.91 -0.14 3.56
CA TRP A 57 30.18 1.24 3.16
C TRP A 57 29.01 2.20 3.41
N VAL A 58 27.87 1.73 3.93
CA VAL A 58 26.69 2.58 4.13
C VAL A 58 26.98 3.73 5.08
N GLU A 59 27.80 3.54 6.11
CA GLU A 59 28.16 4.62 7.04
C GLU A 59 28.83 5.82 6.34
N GLU A 60 29.72 5.55 5.37
CA GLU A 60 30.35 6.58 4.53
C GLU A 60 29.31 7.30 3.66
N LEU A 61 28.39 6.53 3.05
CA LEU A 61 27.29 7.09 2.26
C LEU A 61 26.40 8.00 3.14
N LEU A 62 26.06 7.57 4.36
CA LEU A 62 25.23 8.36 5.27
C LEU A 62 25.94 9.67 5.65
N HIS A 63 27.24 9.61 5.95
CA HIS A 63 28.06 10.80 6.21
C HIS A 63 28.08 11.77 5.02
N ASP A 64 28.22 11.25 3.79
CA ASP A 64 28.17 12.06 2.57
C ASP A 64 26.79 12.69 2.37
N LEU A 65 25.70 11.95 2.60
CA LEU A 65 24.34 12.46 2.51
C LEU A 65 24.07 13.52 3.57
N ASP A 66 24.52 13.30 4.80
CA ASP A 66 24.37 14.27 5.89
C ASP A 66 25.19 15.53 5.63
N SER A 67 26.40 15.39 5.07
CA SER A 67 27.24 16.50 4.61
C SER A 67 26.59 17.27 3.47
N ARG A 68 25.94 16.59 2.52
CA ARG A 68 25.16 17.22 1.43
C ARG A 68 23.91 17.94 1.94
N GLN A 69 23.23 17.37 2.93
CA GLN A 69 22.08 18.02 3.57
C GLN A 69 22.55 19.23 4.39
N ALA A 70 23.66 19.11 5.09
CA ALA A 70 24.28 20.21 5.84
C ALA A 70 24.78 21.31 4.90
N SER A 71 25.42 20.99 3.78
CA SER A 71 25.86 21.98 2.79
C SER A 71 24.69 22.63 2.06
N ARG A 72 23.62 21.88 1.74
CA ARG A 72 22.36 22.43 1.20
C ARG A 72 21.67 23.35 2.20
N ARG A 73 21.72 23.04 3.51
CA ARG A 73 21.26 23.93 4.59
C ARG A 73 22.18 25.15 4.71
N GLN A 74 23.49 24.96 4.69
CA GLN A 74 24.47 26.05 4.79
C GLN A 74 24.45 26.97 3.58
N GLN A 75 24.21 26.49 2.35
CA GLN A 75 23.96 27.33 1.17
C GLN A 75 22.70 28.18 1.37
N ARG A 76 21.64 27.56 1.89
CA ARG A 76 20.39 28.25 2.26
C ARG A 76 20.58 29.27 3.38
N ASP A 77 21.51 29.01 4.29
CA ASP A 77 21.85 29.86 5.44
C ASP A 77 22.93 30.91 5.10
N SER A 78 23.73 30.73 4.03
CA SER A 78 24.74 31.69 3.54
C SER A 78 24.17 32.65 2.50
N GLU A 79 23.14 32.25 1.74
CA GLU A 79 22.19 33.19 1.11
C GLU A 79 21.27 33.88 2.15
N GLY A 80 21.17 33.33 3.37
CA GLY A 80 20.38 33.84 4.49
C GLY A 80 21.18 34.50 5.62
N GLY A 81 22.46 34.79 5.40
CA GLY A 81 23.44 34.97 6.47
C GLY A 81 24.23 36.28 6.42
N ASN A 82 23.54 37.42 6.40
CA ASN A 82 24.02 38.55 7.18
C ASN A 82 22.95 38.90 8.22
N GLU A 83 23.41 39.16 9.44
CA GLU A 83 22.64 39.62 10.61
C GLU A 83 22.05 38.53 11.52
N ARG A 84 22.93 37.88 12.30
CA ARG A 84 22.59 37.41 13.64
C ARG A 84 22.74 38.56 14.65
N GLY A 85 21.64 38.93 15.29
CA GLY A 85 21.68 39.50 16.64
C GLY A 85 20.70 40.64 16.89
N GLY A 86 19.42 40.33 17.13
CA GLY A 86 18.49 41.33 17.63
C GLY A 86 17.11 40.73 17.86
N ARG A 87 16.75 40.54 19.13
CA ARG A 87 15.39 40.20 19.54
C ARG A 87 14.39 41.17 18.92
N GLY A 88 13.37 40.60 18.30
CA GLY A 88 12.05 41.21 18.22
C GLY A 88 11.95 42.42 17.29
N GLU A 89 11.96 42.20 15.98
CA GLU A 89 11.14 43.02 15.09
C GLU A 89 10.84 42.31 13.79
N ARG A 90 9.55 42.35 13.41
CA ARG A 90 9.04 41.88 12.13
C ARG A 90 9.54 42.84 11.03
N ARG A 91 10.48 42.43 10.18
CA ARG A 91 10.78 43.05 8.86
C ARG A 91 11.26 41.94 7.93
N GLY A 92 10.67 41.67 6.77
CA GLY A 92 10.40 42.65 5.71
C GLY A 92 11.55 42.59 4.71
N GLY A 93 11.71 41.45 4.01
CA GLY A 93 12.53 41.40 2.79
C GLY A 93 11.95 42.35 1.73
N PRO A 94 12.73 42.75 0.70
CA PRO A 94 12.36 43.83 -0.22
C PRO A 94 10.94 43.63 -0.73
N ARG A 95 10.04 44.45 -0.21
CA ARG A 95 8.59 44.37 -0.45
C ARG A 95 8.32 44.42 -1.96
N ASP A 96 9.14 45.19 -2.66
CA ASP A 96 9.04 45.51 -4.08
C ASP A 96 9.16 44.27 -4.98
N GLY A 97 10.02 43.30 -4.66
CA GLY A 97 10.22 42.12 -5.52
C GLY A 97 9.04 41.14 -5.46
N ARG A 98 8.48 40.93 -4.26
CA ARG A 98 7.30 40.08 -4.07
C ARG A 98 6.04 40.75 -4.63
N GLN A 99 5.91 42.06 -4.43
CA GLN A 99 4.79 42.84 -4.94
C GLN A 99 4.82 42.97 -6.46
N ALA A 100 6.01 43.11 -7.07
CA ALA A 100 6.16 43.10 -8.51
C ALA A 100 5.80 41.73 -9.12
N ALA A 101 6.23 40.63 -8.50
CA ALA A 101 5.86 39.28 -8.95
C ALA A 101 4.35 39.03 -8.80
N GLU A 102 3.75 39.49 -7.70
CA GLU A 102 2.30 39.40 -7.48
C GLU A 102 1.51 40.26 -8.47
N ALA A 103 1.96 41.50 -8.74
CA ALA A 103 1.35 42.37 -9.74
C ALA A 103 1.45 41.78 -11.16
N ALA A 104 2.58 41.17 -11.52
CA ALA A 104 2.73 40.46 -12.79
C ALA A 104 1.77 39.27 -12.90
N ASN A 105 1.55 38.56 -11.79
CA ASN A 105 0.59 37.46 -11.74
C ASN A 105 -0.86 37.95 -11.87
N TRP A 106 -1.22 39.09 -11.25
CA TRP A 106 -2.52 39.72 -11.46
C TRP A 106 -2.74 40.11 -12.92
N GLU A 107 -1.75 40.74 -13.55
CA GLU A 107 -1.82 41.11 -14.98
C GLU A 107 -1.93 39.88 -15.89
N ALA A 108 -1.21 38.80 -15.56
CA ALA A 108 -1.30 37.52 -16.28
C ALA A 108 -2.68 36.87 -16.12
N LEU A 109 -3.30 36.95 -14.94
CA LEU A 109 -4.68 36.48 -14.72
C LEU A 109 -5.66 37.29 -15.57
N ARG A 110 -5.50 38.61 -15.65
CA ARG A 110 -6.35 39.46 -16.47
C ARG A 110 -6.20 39.15 -17.96
N SER A 111 -4.97 38.97 -18.42
CA SER A 111 -4.67 38.72 -19.83
C SER A 111 -5.10 37.33 -20.30
N ASN A 112 -4.83 36.31 -19.47
CA ASN A 112 -5.05 34.90 -19.82
C ASN A 112 -5.77 34.14 -18.68
N PRO A 113 -7.02 34.50 -18.34
CA PRO A 113 -7.71 33.93 -17.19
C PRO A 113 -7.98 32.42 -17.30
N GLU A 114 -7.99 31.86 -18.51
CA GLU A 114 -8.09 30.41 -18.72
C GLU A 114 -6.87 29.62 -18.25
N GLU A 115 -5.69 30.24 -18.12
CA GLU A 115 -4.50 29.60 -17.55
C GLU A 115 -4.56 29.47 -16.02
N TRP A 116 -5.61 30.00 -15.39
CA TRP A 116 -5.80 29.99 -13.96
C TRP A 116 -6.98 29.10 -13.54
N TYR A 117 -6.83 28.48 -12.38
CA TYR A 117 -7.93 27.90 -11.62
C TYR A 117 -8.53 28.96 -10.73
N ASP A 118 -9.81 29.26 -10.93
CA ASP A 118 -10.61 30.05 -10.00
C ASP A 118 -11.15 29.15 -8.88
N ASN A 119 -10.64 29.36 -7.68
CA ASN A 119 -10.97 28.58 -6.49
C ASN A 119 -11.84 29.36 -5.50
N ARG A 120 -12.28 30.58 -5.83
CA ARG A 120 -13.04 31.46 -4.92
C ARG A 120 -14.27 30.77 -4.32
N SER A 121 -14.95 29.95 -5.11
CA SER A 121 -16.15 29.19 -4.68
C SER A 121 -15.87 27.87 -3.95
N ARG A 122 -14.62 27.39 -3.97
CA ARG A 122 -14.22 26.07 -3.42
C ARG A 122 -13.33 26.19 -2.19
N LYS A 123 -12.83 27.39 -1.93
CA LYS A 123 -11.95 27.71 -0.82
C LYS A 123 -12.70 27.55 0.50
N THR A 124 -12.12 26.78 1.42
CA THR A 124 -12.69 26.50 2.75
C THR A 124 -12.00 27.28 3.87
N SER A 125 -10.96 28.06 3.55
CA SER A 125 -10.22 28.89 4.52
C SER A 125 -9.43 29.98 3.81
N ASP A 126 -9.24 31.13 4.46
CA ASP A 126 -8.52 32.29 3.93
C ASP A 126 -7.06 32.01 3.55
N ARG A 127 -6.46 30.95 4.14
CA ARG A 127 -5.09 30.51 3.81
C ARG A 127 -4.95 29.88 2.43
N GLN A 128 -6.03 29.39 1.83
CA GLN A 128 -5.97 28.85 0.48
C GLN A 128 -5.99 29.99 -0.55
N PRO A 129 -5.33 29.85 -1.69
CA PRO A 129 -5.35 30.88 -2.72
C PRO A 129 -6.69 30.93 -3.47
N ASP A 130 -7.06 32.13 -3.91
CA ASP A 130 -8.27 32.38 -4.70
C ASP A 130 -8.05 32.03 -6.17
N PHE A 131 -6.85 32.27 -6.69
CA PHE A 131 -6.43 31.84 -8.02
C PHE A 131 -5.11 31.07 -7.96
N VAL A 132 -5.00 30.01 -8.75
CA VAL A 132 -3.76 29.22 -8.90
C VAL A 132 -3.50 28.97 -10.37
N ARG A 133 -2.29 29.21 -10.83
CA ARG A 133 -1.93 28.93 -12.22
C ARG A 133 -1.96 27.42 -12.51
N ARG A 134 -2.39 27.04 -13.71
CA ARG A 134 -2.62 25.63 -14.06
C ARG A 134 -1.32 24.83 -14.19
N ASP A 135 -0.28 25.45 -14.73
CA ASP A 135 1.04 24.88 -15.01
C ASP A 135 2.00 25.00 -13.80
N ASP A 136 1.85 26.04 -12.99
CA ASP A 136 2.65 26.27 -11.79
C ASP A 136 1.80 26.51 -10.54
N ARG A 137 1.77 25.53 -9.63
CA ARG A 137 1.03 25.62 -8.37
C ARG A 137 1.68 26.57 -7.35
N ASN A 138 2.89 27.06 -7.61
CA ASN A 138 3.53 28.07 -6.77
C ASN A 138 3.12 29.50 -7.14
N SER A 139 2.53 29.69 -8.32
CA SER A 139 1.95 30.96 -8.77
C SER A 139 0.50 31.04 -8.32
N ALA A 140 0.28 31.78 -7.23
CA ALA A 140 -0.99 31.86 -6.55
C ALA A 140 -1.34 33.30 -6.13
N LEU A 141 -2.63 33.63 -6.17
CA LEU A 141 -3.16 34.96 -5.85
C LEU A 141 -4.21 34.86 -4.75
N TRP A 142 -4.22 35.86 -3.88
CA TRP A 142 -5.15 36.02 -2.77
C TRP A 142 -5.84 37.38 -2.88
N LEU A 143 -7.18 37.40 -2.80
CA LEU A 143 -7.97 38.61 -2.89
C LEU A 143 -7.80 39.54 -1.69
N ASP A 144 -7.51 38.98 -0.52
CA ASP A 144 -7.21 39.72 0.71
C ASP A 144 -5.75 40.18 0.81
N SER A 145 -4.94 39.91 -0.23
CA SER A 145 -3.57 40.40 -0.29
C SER A 145 -3.53 41.92 -0.46
N ARG A 146 -2.59 42.56 0.24
CA ARG A 146 -2.30 43.99 0.08
C ARG A 146 -1.75 44.35 -1.31
N GLY A 147 -1.36 43.36 -2.10
CA GLY A 147 -0.88 43.51 -3.47
C GLY A 147 -1.98 43.42 -4.54
N ALA A 148 -3.24 43.22 -4.15
CA ALA A 148 -4.37 43.19 -5.08
C ALA A 148 -4.57 44.57 -5.74
N PRO A 149 -4.53 44.66 -7.08
CA PRO A 149 -4.81 45.91 -7.77
C PRO A 149 -6.24 46.42 -7.53
N GLU A 150 -6.42 47.75 -7.56
CA GLU A 150 -7.74 48.39 -7.40
C GLU A 150 -8.78 47.90 -8.44
N TRP A 151 -8.32 47.56 -9.65
CA TRP A 151 -9.17 47.07 -10.73
C TRP A 151 -9.63 45.62 -10.57
N VAL A 152 -9.15 44.88 -9.56
CA VAL A 152 -9.51 43.47 -9.37
C VAL A 152 -11.02 43.29 -9.26
N GLY A 153 -11.75 44.22 -8.64
CA GLY A 153 -13.21 44.15 -8.55
C GLY A 153 -13.90 44.05 -9.92
N GLU A 154 -13.44 44.83 -10.90
CA GLU A 154 -13.94 44.81 -12.28
C GLU A 154 -13.59 43.48 -12.97
N LEU A 155 -12.36 43.00 -12.79
CA LEU A 155 -11.94 41.69 -13.31
C LEU A 155 -12.83 40.56 -12.74
N LEU A 156 -13.14 40.60 -11.44
CA LEU A 156 -13.97 39.55 -10.82
C LEU A 156 -15.38 39.54 -11.41
N ALA A 157 -15.98 40.71 -11.63
CA ALA A 157 -17.28 40.82 -12.28
C ALA A 157 -17.25 40.22 -13.70
N GLU A 158 -16.23 40.56 -14.49
CA GLU A 158 -16.04 40.00 -15.84
C GLU A 158 -15.88 38.46 -15.80
N LEU A 159 -15.08 37.94 -14.86
CA LEU A 159 -14.89 36.49 -14.69
C LEU A 159 -16.17 35.78 -14.27
N ASP A 160 -16.96 36.39 -13.39
CA ASP A 160 -18.24 35.84 -12.92
C ASP A 160 -19.28 35.82 -14.03
N GLU A 161 -19.39 36.90 -14.82
CA GLU A 161 -20.22 36.95 -16.03
C GLU A 161 -19.78 35.90 -17.06
N ARG A 162 -18.46 35.76 -17.30
CA ARG A 162 -17.93 34.72 -18.19
C ARG A 162 -18.24 33.31 -17.68
N GLN A 163 -18.20 33.08 -16.37
CA GLN A 163 -18.59 31.80 -15.77
C GLN A 163 -20.09 31.55 -15.90
N ALA A 164 -20.92 32.58 -15.72
CA ALA A 164 -22.37 32.52 -15.90
C ALA A 164 -22.73 32.20 -17.34
N ALA A 165 -22.19 32.94 -18.31
CA ALA A 165 -22.38 32.71 -19.74
C ALA A 165 -21.97 31.27 -20.15
N ARG A 166 -20.84 30.75 -19.63
CA ARG A 166 -20.46 29.36 -19.87
C ARG A 166 -21.41 28.35 -19.21
N ARG A 167 -22.02 28.67 -18.07
CA ARG A 167 -23.03 27.82 -17.43
C ARG A 167 -24.32 27.81 -18.24
N GLU A 168 -24.77 28.97 -18.70
CA GLU A 168 -25.93 29.13 -19.57
C GLU A 168 -25.74 28.43 -20.91
N GLN A 169 -24.58 28.60 -21.56
CA GLN A 169 -24.23 27.89 -22.78
C GLN A 169 -24.30 26.37 -22.57
N ARG A 170 -23.73 25.84 -21.48
CA ARG A 170 -23.83 24.41 -21.14
C ARG A 170 -25.27 23.95 -20.84
N GLN A 171 -26.08 24.81 -20.24
CA GLN A 171 -27.50 24.51 -19.99
C GLN A 171 -28.29 24.51 -21.30
N ALA A 172 -28.02 25.44 -22.21
CA ALA A 172 -28.61 25.49 -23.54
C ALA A 172 -28.18 24.30 -24.40
N GLU A 173 -26.90 23.90 -24.39
CA GLU A 173 -26.40 22.69 -25.06
C GLU A 173 -27.08 21.42 -24.53
N ARG A 174 -27.30 21.32 -23.20
CA ARG A 174 -28.05 20.22 -22.58
C ARG A 174 -29.53 20.24 -22.97
N ALA A 175 -30.16 21.42 -23.02
CA ALA A 175 -31.57 21.58 -23.38
C ALA A 175 -31.82 21.33 -24.88
N ALA A 176 -30.84 21.62 -25.74
CA ALA A 176 -30.90 21.41 -27.18
C ALA A 176 -30.58 19.95 -27.61
N GLY A 177 -30.42 19.02 -26.66
CA GLY A 177 -30.11 17.62 -26.97
C GLY A 177 -28.68 17.38 -27.47
N GLY A 178 -27.80 18.38 -27.43
CA GLY A 178 -26.38 18.26 -27.83
C GLY A 178 -25.49 17.64 -26.74
N GLY A 179 -26.08 17.05 -25.71
CA GLY A 179 -25.37 16.40 -24.62
C GLY A 179 -25.13 14.93 -24.90
N ASP A 180 -24.30 14.58 -25.89
CA ASP A 180 -23.66 13.25 -25.86
C ASP A 180 -22.28 13.12 -26.53
N GLU A 181 -21.84 13.97 -27.47
CA GLU A 181 -20.61 13.61 -28.22
C GLU A 181 -19.28 13.93 -27.50
N ARG A 182 -19.23 14.86 -26.52
CA ARG A 182 -17.94 15.20 -25.85
C ARG A 182 -17.68 14.48 -24.53
N SER A 183 -18.68 13.78 -23.99
CA SER A 183 -18.53 12.92 -22.80
C SER A 183 -18.47 11.42 -23.17
N GLN A 184 -18.81 11.05 -24.42
CA GLN A 184 -18.70 9.69 -24.94
C GLN A 184 -17.27 9.24 -25.28
N GLU A 185 -16.34 10.13 -25.65
CA GLU A 185 -14.98 9.68 -26.00
C GLU A 185 -14.15 9.19 -24.79
N GLY A 186 -14.43 9.69 -23.57
CA GLY A 186 -13.76 9.25 -22.34
C GLY A 186 -14.49 8.14 -21.60
N GLY A 187 -15.83 8.19 -21.58
CA GLY A 187 -16.68 7.19 -20.91
C GLY A 187 -16.97 5.95 -21.76
N GLY A 188 -17.13 6.10 -23.08
CA GLY A 188 -17.34 5.01 -24.01
C GLY A 188 -16.09 4.14 -24.21
N ARG A 189 -14.89 4.75 -24.21
CA ARG A 189 -13.63 4.01 -24.28
C ARG A 189 -13.39 3.19 -23.02
N ARG A 190 -13.61 3.77 -21.82
CA ARG A 190 -13.52 3.05 -20.55
C ARG A 190 -14.59 1.97 -20.42
N GLY A 191 -15.83 2.24 -20.84
CA GLY A 191 -16.91 1.26 -20.84
C GLY A 191 -16.66 0.11 -21.83
N ALA A 192 -16.13 0.40 -23.02
CA ALA A 192 -15.75 -0.61 -24.00
C ALA A 192 -14.53 -1.44 -23.56
N GLU A 193 -13.53 -0.81 -22.95
CA GLU A 193 -12.37 -1.50 -22.34
C GLU A 193 -12.82 -2.38 -21.17
N GLU A 194 -13.73 -1.89 -20.32
CA GLU A 194 -14.30 -2.64 -19.21
C GLU A 194 -15.14 -3.82 -19.71
N LEU A 195 -15.98 -3.63 -20.74
CA LEU A 195 -16.73 -4.70 -21.39
C LEU A 195 -15.79 -5.75 -22.01
N ALA A 196 -14.75 -5.33 -22.71
CA ALA A 196 -13.74 -6.23 -23.28
C ALA A 196 -13.02 -7.03 -22.19
N ASN A 197 -12.74 -6.40 -21.03
CA ASN A 197 -12.18 -7.09 -19.88
C ASN A 197 -13.16 -8.11 -19.27
N TRP A 198 -14.46 -7.77 -19.19
CA TRP A 198 -15.51 -8.72 -18.78
C TRP A 198 -15.60 -9.91 -19.75
N GLU A 199 -15.59 -9.66 -21.05
CA GLU A 199 -15.60 -10.72 -22.08
C GLU A 199 -14.33 -11.59 -22.01
N ALA A 200 -13.17 -10.99 -21.79
CA ALA A 200 -11.91 -11.72 -21.59
C ALA A 200 -11.94 -12.60 -20.34
N LEU A 201 -12.52 -12.12 -19.23
CA LEU A 201 -12.74 -12.93 -18.03
C LEU A 201 -13.64 -14.13 -18.31
N ARG A 202 -14.72 -13.93 -19.08
CA ARG A 202 -15.64 -15.01 -19.48
C ARG A 202 -14.94 -16.04 -20.37
N ALA A 203 -14.17 -15.59 -21.35
CA ALA A 203 -13.48 -16.47 -22.29
C ALA A 203 -12.36 -17.26 -21.60
N ASN A 204 -11.58 -16.61 -20.75
CA ASN A 204 -10.37 -17.18 -20.15
C ASN A 204 -10.27 -16.90 -18.64
N PRO A 205 -11.15 -17.48 -17.81
CA PRO A 205 -11.18 -17.18 -16.37
C PRO A 205 -9.94 -17.63 -15.61
N GLY A 206 -9.13 -18.53 -16.19
CA GLY A 206 -7.84 -18.94 -15.63
C GLY A 206 -6.78 -17.83 -15.62
N GLU A 207 -6.90 -16.84 -16.51
CA GLU A 207 -5.95 -15.72 -16.64
C GLU A 207 -6.22 -14.59 -15.63
N TRP A 208 -7.25 -14.74 -14.81
CA TRP A 208 -7.64 -13.75 -13.82
C TRP A 208 -7.43 -14.27 -12.39
N TYR A 209 -7.08 -13.34 -11.51
CA TYR A 209 -7.19 -13.50 -10.07
C TYR A 209 -8.61 -13.13 -9.66
N ASP A 210 -9.33 -14.10 -9.08
CA ASP A 210 -10.60 -13.87 -8.40
C ASP A 210 -10.33 -13.48 -6.94
N ASN A 211 -10.56 -12.21 -6.64
CA ASN A 211 -10.28 -11.60 -5.34
C ASN A 211 -11.55 -11.35 -4.51
N ARG A 212 -12.74 -11.72 -5.02
CA ARG A 212 -14.03 -11.46 -4.39
C ARG A 212 -14.08 -11.87 -2.90
N ASN A 213 -13.42 -12.97 -2.54
CA ASN A 213 -13.39 -13.52 -1.18
C ASN A 213 -12.24 -13.01 -0.29
N ARG A 214 -11.35 -12.15 -0.83
CA ARG A 214 -10.16 -11.65 -0.12
C ARG A 214 -10.13 -10.13 -0.01
N LYS A 215 -11.10 -9.47 -0.64
CA LYS A 215 -11.25 -8.02 -0.66
C LYS A 215 -11.57 -7.50 0.73
N THR A 216 -10.83 -6.48 1.16
CA THR A 216 -11.01 -5.81 2.47
C THR A 216 -11.67 -4.44 2.36
N SER A 217 -11.86 -3.94 1.14
CA SER A 217 -12.50 -2.65 0.84
C SER A 217 -13.02 -2.62 -0.58
N ASP A 218 -14.14 -1.93 -0.81
CA ASP A 218 -14.77 -1.72 -2.12
C ASP A 218 -13.84 -1.10 -3.18
N ARG A 219 -12.79 -0.39 -2.76
CA ARG A 219 -11.77 0.19 -3.66
C ARG A 219 -10.87 -0.85 -4.31
N GLN A 220 -10.77 -2.05 -3.75
CA GLN A 220 -9.98 -3.11 -4.35
C GLN A 220 -10.77 -3.79 -5.48
N PRO A 221 -10.12 -4.20 -6.56
CA PRO A 221 -10.80 -4.88 -7.65
C PRO A 221 -11.23 -6.31 -7.28
N ASP A 222 -12.36 -6.74 -7.83
CA ASP A 222 -12.92 -8.08 -7.65
C ASP A 222 -12.21 -9.10 -8.53
N PHE A 223 -11.83 -8.69 -9.75
CA PHE A 223 -10.98 -9.47 -10.64
C PHE A 223 -9.80 -8.66 -11.12
N VAL A 224 -8.64 -9.30 -11.23
CA VAL A 224 -7.41 -8.68 -11.75
C VAL A 224 -6.74 -9.63 -12.72
N ARG A 225 -6.40 -9.17 -13.91
CA ARG A 225 -5.67 -10.01 -14.87
C ARG A 225 -4.28 -10.35 -14.34
N ARG A 226 -3.80 -11.57 -14.60
CA ARG A 226 -2.56 -12.08 -14.01
C ARG A 226 -1.31 -11.39 -14.53
N ASP A 227 -1.32 -11.05 -15.81
CA ASP A 227 -0.25 -10.42 -16.59
C ASP A 227 -0.28 -8.88 -16.51
N ASP A 228 -1.47 -8.28 -16.37
CA ASP A 228 -1.63 -6.84 -16.24
C ASP A 228 -2.58 -6.46 -15.10
N ARG A 229 -2.01 -5.90 -14.03
CA ARG A 229 -2.78 -5.45 -12.86
C ARG A 229 -3.62 -4.20 -13.11
N ARG A 230 -3.42 -3.51 -14.24
CA ARG A 230 -4.26 -2.39 -14.67
C ARG A 230 -5.57 -2.87 -15.30
N CYS A 231 -5.60 -4.10 -15.81
CA CYS A 231 -6.81 -4.77 -16.24
C CYS A 231 -7.53 -5.36 -15.01
N ALA A 232 -8.44 -4.56 -14.47
CA ALA A 232 -9.13 -4.85 -13.22
C ALA A 232 -10.63 -4.59 -13.36
N LEU A 233 -11.44 -5.41 -12.72
CA LEU A 233 -12.90 -5.36 -12.77
C LEU A 233 -13.48 -5.20 -11.37
N TRP A 234 -14.55 -4.42 -11.30
CA TRP A 234 -15.30 -4.10 -10.10
C TRP A 234 -16.76 -4.48 -10.30
N LEU A 235 -17.32 -5.27 -9.38
CA LEU A 235 -18.73 -5.70 -9.45
C LEU A 235 -19.71 -4.57 -9.18
N ASP A 236 -19.29 -3.56 -8.41
CA ASP A 236 -20.06 -2.35 -8.12
C ASP A 236 -19.93 -1.27 -9.21
N SER A 237 -19.19 -1.57 -10.30
CA SER A 237 -19.11 -0.68 -11.44
C SER A 237 -20.45 -0.59 -12.16
N ARG A 238 -20.83 0.64 -12.54
CA ARG A 238 -22.01 0.90 -13.39
C ARG A 238 -21.88 0.29 -14.80
N GLY A 239 -20.68 -0.16 -15.18
CA GLY A 239 -20.38 -0.79 -16.47
C GLY A 239 -20.51 -2.31 -16.50
N ALA A 240 -20.91 -2.96 -15.40
CA ALA A 240 -21.04 -4.42 -15.35
C ALA A 240 -22.16 -4.93 -16.30
N PRO A 241 -21.87 -5.83 -17.25
CA PRO A 241 -22.89 -6.40 -18.12
C PRO A 241 -23.95 -7.18 -17.36
N ALA A 242 -25.19 -7.19 -17.88
CA ALA A 242 -26.32 -7.89 -17.24
C ALA A 242 -26.07 -9.40 -17.03
N TRP A 243 -25.26 -10.02 -17.90
CA TRP A 243 -24.91 -11.45 -17.82
C TRP A 243 -23.83 -11.77 -16.78
N VAL A 244 -23.22 -10.78 -16.13
CA VAL A 244 -22.16 -11.02 -15.13
C VAL A 244 -22.66 -11.91 -14.00
N GLY A 245 -23.92 -11.78 -13.58
CA GLY A 245 -24.51 -12.65 -12.55
C GLY A 245 -24.40 -14.14 -12.89
N ASP A 246 -24.73 -14.51 -14.13
CA ASP A 246 -24.65 -15.90 -14.61
C ASP A 246 -23.19 -16.37 -14.67
N LEU A 247 -22.28 -15.53 -15.17
CA LEU A 247 -20.84 -15.83 -15.18
C LEU A 247 -20.32 -16.12 -13.76
N LEU A 248 -20.70 -15.31 -12.77
CA LEU A 248 -20.25 -15.51 -11.39
C LEU A 248 -20.72 -16.86 -10.83
N ALA A 249 -21.97 -17.24 -11.12
CA ALA A 249 -22.51 -18.53 -10.71
C ALA A 249 -21.72 -19.71 -11.33
N GLU A 250 -21.39 -19.62 -12.62
CA GLU A 250 -20.56 -20.61 -13.31
C GLU A 250 -19.14 -20.70 -12.69
N LEU A 251 -18.52 -19.55 -12.42
CA LEU A 251 -17.18 -19.49 -11.81
C LEU A 251 -17.16 -20.10 -10.40
N ASP A 252 -18.19 -19.82 -9.60
CA ASP A 252 -18.33 -20.35 -8.25
C ASP A 252 -18.57 -21.86 -8.26
N ALA A 253 -19.44 -22.36 -9.14
CA ALA A 253 -19.64 -23.79 -9.34
C ALA A 253 -18.35 -24.50 -9.79
N ALA A 254 -17.62 -23.92 -10.76
CA ALA A 254 -16.34 -24.46 -11.22
C ALA A 254 -15.26 -24.42 -10.13
N ALA A 255 -15.25 -23.39 -9.26
CA ALA A 255 -14.34 -23.32 -8.13
C ALA A 255 -14.65 -24.38 -7.07
N GLN A 256 -15.94 -24.63 -6.79
CA GLN A 256 -16.40 -25.69 -5.88
C GLN A 256 -16.05 -27.08 -6.42
N ALA A 257 -16.35 -27.36 -7.69
CA ALA A 257 -16.02 -28.63 -8.33
C ALA A 257 -14.51 -28.92 -8.27
N ARG A 258 -13.66 -27.92 -8.59
CA ARG A 258 -12.19 -28.05 -8.47
C ARG A 258 -11.72 -28.31 -7.03
N ARG A 259 -12.41 -27.75 -6.02
CA ARG A 259 -12.10 -28.02 -4.59
C ARG A 259 -12.48 -29.45 -4.22
N GLN A 260 -13.66 -29.91 -4.62
CA GLN A 260 -14.13 -31.27 -4.39
C GLN A 260 -13.22 -32.29 -5.07
N GLN A 261 -12.82 -32.04 -6.33
CA GLN A 261 -11.87 -32.87 -7.04
C GLN A 261 -10.53 -32.96 -6.29
N ARG A 262 -9.94 -31.84 -5.85
CA ARG A 262 -8.69 -31.86 -5.06
C ARG A 262 -8.84 -32.57 -3.72
N GLN A 263 -10.01 -32.49 -3.08
CA GLN A 263 -10.28 -33.21 -1.84
C GLN A 263 -10.40 -34.72 -2.10
N ALA A 264 -11.09 -35.11 -3.18
CA ALA A 264 -11.17 -36.49 -3.63
C ALA A 264 -9.78 -37.04 -4.01
N GLU A 265 -8.96 -36.29 -4.74
CA GLU A 265 -7.57 -36.65 -5.07
C GLU A 265 -6.70 -36.78 -3.82
N ARG A 266 -6.86 -35.89 -2.82
CA ARG A 266 -6.15 -36.02 -1.53
C ARG A 266 -6.60 -37.23 -0.71
N GLY A 267 -7.88 -37.59 -0.77
CA GLY A 267 -8.43 -38.77 -0.10
C GLY A 267 -8.12 -40.07 -0.82
N ALA A 268 -7.98 -40.02 -2.15
CA ALA A 268 -7.70 -41.16 -3.02
C ALA A 268 -6.20 -41.34 -3.33
N ALA A 269 -5.36 -40.36 -3.02
CA ALA A 269 -3.92 -40.50 -3.13
C ALA A 269 -3.47 -41.65 -2.22
N PRO A 270 -2.84 -42.71 -2.75
CA PRO A 270 -2.29 -43.77 -1.92
C PRO A 270 -1.29 -43.12 -0.95
N ALA A 271 -1.33 -43.52 0.32
CA ALA A 271 -0.35 -43.07 1.28
C ALA A 271 1.03 -43.40 0.70
N THR A 272 1.87 -42.38 0.50
CA THR A 272 3.23 -42.65 0.05
C THR A 272 3.93 -43.50 1.12
N PRO A 273 4.86 -44.39 0.76
CA PRO A 273 5.64 -45.16 1.75
C PRO A 273 6.28 -44.26 2.81
N GLU A 274 6.62 -43.02 2.45
CA GLU A 274 7.12 -41.99 3.36
C GLU A 274 6.08 -41.53 4.39
N LEU A 275 4.80 -41.35 4.00
CA LEU A 275 3.73 -40.96 4.92
C LEU A 275 3.40 -42.11 5.89
N GLU A 276 3.39 -43.34 5.40
CA GLU A 276 3.20 -44.53 6.25
C GLU A 276 4.35 -44.68 7.24
N ALA A 277 5.60 -44.50 6.80
CA ALA A 277 6.77 -44.52 7.68
C ALA A 277 6.69 -43.41 8.76
N LYS A 278 6.24 -42.21 8.41
CA LYS A 278 6.03 -41.11 9.38
C LYS A 278 4.94 -41.44 10.40
N ARG A 279 3.81 -42.02 9.95
CA ARG A 279 2.74 -42.47 10.85
C ARG A 279 3.20 -43.61 11.78
N ALA A 280 3.94 -44.58 11.25
CA ALA A 280 4.52 -45.66 12.04
C ALA A 280 5.52 -45.14 13.08
N ALA A 281 6.37 -44.17 12.69
CA ALA A 281 7.30 -43.52 13.62
C ALA A 281 6.57 -42.70 14.70
N GLU A 282 5.49 -42.00 14.35
CA GLU A 282 4.65 -41.28 15.32
C GLU A 282 3.96 -42.25 16.29
N ALA A 283 3.41 -43.37 15.79
CA ALA A 283 2.81 -44.42 16.63
C ALA A 283 3.84 -45.05 17.59
N ALA A 284 5.04 -45.37 17.10
CA ALA A 284 6.13 -45.89 17.93
C ALA A 284 6.58 -44.88 18.99
N ASN A 285 6.55 -43.58 18.69
CA ASN A 285 6.84 -42.52 19.65
C ASN A 285 5.76 -42.42 20.73
N TRP A 286 4.47 -42.55 20.38
CA TRP A 286 3.38 -42.62 21.36
C TRP A 286 3.51 -43.84 22.27
N GLU A 287 3.83 -45.01 21.72
CA GLU A 287 4.10 -46.22 22.52
C GLU A 287 5.30 -46.04 23.45
N SER A 288 6.38 -45.41 22.97
CA SER A 288 7.56 -45.09 23.77
C SER A 288 7.25 -44.15 24.94
N LEU A 289 6.41 -43.13 24.73
CA LEU A 289 5.95 -42.22 25.78
C LEU A 289 5.15 -42.98 26.85
N ARG A 290 4.24 -43.86 26.44
CA ARG A 290 3.45 -44.69 27.37
C ARG A 290 4.34 -45.64 28.17
N ALA A 291 5.28 -46.31 27.51
CA ALA A 291 6.16 -47.29 28.15
C ALA A 291 7.19 -46.64 29.08
N ASN A 292 7.73 -45.47 28.71
CA ASN A 292 8.74 -44.77 29.49
C ASN A 292 8.56 -43.24 29.44
N PRO A 293 7.62 -42.69 30.22
CA PRO A 293 7.32 -41.26 30.18
C PRO A 293 8.45 -40.38 30.71
N GLU A 294 9.36 -40.92 31.53
CA GLU A 294 10.53 -40.19 32.03
C GLU A 294 11.54 -39.86 30.93
N ALA A 295 11.53 -40.56 29.80
CA ALA A 295 12.37 -40.25 28.64
C ALA A 295 11.85 -39.05 27.84
N TRP A 296 10.73 -38.45 28.23
CA TRP A 296 10.06 -37.36 27.54
C TRP A 296 9.94 -36.13 28.44
N PHE A 297 10.11 -34.96 27.83
CA PHE A 297 9.68 -33.69 28.42
C PHE A 297 8.19 -33.52 28.15
N ASP A 298 7.41 -33.43 29.22
CA ASP A 298 6.02 -33.01 29.18
C ASP A 298 5.95 -31.47 29.23
N ASN A 299 5.56 -30.88 28.10
CA ASN A 299 5.48 -29.43 27.93
C ASN A 299 4.04 -28.92 27.91
N ARG A 300 3.04 -29.77 28.23
CA ARG A 300 1.62 -29.43 28.12
C ARG A 300 1.27 -28.14 28.89
N ASN A 301 1.90 -27.94 30.05
CA ASN A 301 1.69 -26.77 30.92
C ASN A 301 2.63 -25.60 30.63
N ASN A 302 3.67 -25.81 29.82
CA ASN A 302 4.74 -24.82 29.56
C ASN A 302 4.78 -24.32 28.10
N LYS A 303 3.84 -24.76 27.25
CA LYS A 303 3.84 -24.38 25.83
C LYS A 303 3.42 -22.93 25.62
N GLN A 304 4.29 -22.16 24.99
CA GLN A 304 4.06 -20.75 24.66
C GLN A 304 3.11 -20.55 23.47
N THR A 305 3.00 -21.55 22.58
CA THR A 305 2.14 -21.46 21.39
C THR A 305 1.43 -22.79 21.13
N PRO A 306 0.24 -22.79 20.50
CA PRO A 306 -0.45 -24.02 20.07
C PRO A 306 0.33 -24.87 19.05
N LYS A 307 1.35 -24.30 18.41
CA LYS A 307 2.21 -24.99 17.43
C LYS A 307 3.38 -25.72 18.09
N SER A 308 3.70 -25.41 19.34
CA SER A 308 4.75 -26.09 20.09
C SER A 308 4.31 -27.52 20.47
N PRO A 309 5.22 -28.51 20.47
CA PRO A 309 4.87 -29.89 20.81
C PRO A 309 4.48 -30.04 22.28
N ASP A 310 3.52 -30.93 22.54
CA ASP A 310 3.07 -31.27 23.89
C ASP A 310 4.08 -32.17 24.59
N PHE A 311 4.66 -33.13 23.88
CA PHE A 311 5.76 -33.96 24.38
C PHE A 311 6.98 -33.87 23.47
N ARG A 312 8.17 -33.86 24.07
CA ARG A 312 9.43 -33.86 23.33
C ARG A 312 10.40 -34.85 23.95
N LYS A 313 11.00 -35.74 23.17
CA LYS A 313 11.94 -36.74 23.70
C LYS A 313 13.21 -36.06 24.21
N LYS A 314 13.74 -36.54 25.33
CA LYS A 314 14.91 -35.94 25.99
C LYS A 314 16.19 -36.15 25.16
N ASP A 315 16.41 -37.38 24.69
CA ASP A 315 17.62 -37.78 23.97
C ASP A 315 17.61 -37.37 22.49
N ASP A 316 16.42 -37.20 21.91
CA ASP A 316 16.25 -36.76 20.53
C ASP A 316 15.20 -35.66 20.43
N ARG A 317 15.67 -34.42 20.35
CA ARG A 317 14.83 -33.23 20.28
C ARG A 317 14.05 -33.11 18.97
N THR A 318 14.32 -33.96 17.98
CA THR A 318 13.54 -34.01 16.73
C THR A 318 12.26 -34.84 16.87
N GLN A 319 12.20 -35.75 17.86
CA GLN A 319 11.02 -36.55 18.17
C GLN A 319 10.09 -35.76 19.09
N ALA A 320 8.92 -35.42 18.56
CA ALA A 320 7.92 -34.62 19.27
C ALA A 320 6.51 -35.11 18.94
N LEU A 321 5.60 -34.93 19.91
CA LEU A 321 4.20 -35.36 19.81
C LEU A 321 3.28 -34.20 20.13
N TRP A 322 2.15 -34.14 19.44
CA TRP A 322 1.07 -33.18 19.66
C TRP A 322 -0.21 -33.96 19.95
N ILE A 323 -0.87 -33.66 21.06
CA ILE A 323 -2.14 -34.33 21.44
C ILE A 323 -3.24 -34.05 20.41
N THR A 324 -3.13 -32.94 19.68
CA THR A 324 -4.06 -32.56 18.61
C THR A 324 -3.73 -33.19 17.25
N SER A 325 -2.72 -34.05 17.16
CA SER A 325 -2.41 -34.72 15.89
C SER A 325 -3.50 -35.73 15.53
N TYR A 326 -3.76 -35.89 14.23
CA TYR A 326 -4.65 -36.95 13.74
C TYR A 326 -4.14 -38.36 14.04
N GLY A 327 -2.88 -38.50 14.44
CA GLY A 327 -2.24 -39.76 14.82
C GLY A 327 -2.24 -40.03 16.32
N ALA A 328 -2.90 -39.19 17.14
CA ALA A 328 -3.05 -39.43 18.56
C ALA A 328 -3.85 -40.72 18.81
N PRO A 329 -3.34 -41.66 19.63
CA PRO A 329 -4.05 -42.91 19.91
C PRO A 329 -5.35 -42.68 20.69
N ASP A 330 -6.34 -43.54 20.51
CA ASP A 330 -7.64 -43.42 21.21
C ASP A 330 -7.52 -43.46 22.74
N TRP A 331 -6.48 -44.12 23.25
CA TRP A 331 -6.17 -44.22 24.68
C TRP A 331 -5.44 -42.98 25.24
N ILE A 332 -5.22 -41.93 24.45
CA ILE A 332 -4.42 -40.77 24.86
C ILE A 332 -4.95 -40.14 26.16
N ASN A 333 -6.27 -40.01 26.32
CA ASN A 333 -6.85 -39.37 27.50
C ASN A 333 -6.54 -40.14 28.81
N GLU A 334 -6.50 -41.48 28.75
CA GLU A 334 -6.11 -42.32 29.90
C GLU A 334 -4.64 -42.09 30.26
N LEU A 335 -3.75 -42.07 29.25
CA LEU A 335 -2.33 -41.77 29.48
C LEU A 335 -2.14 -40.38 30.09
N LEU A 336 -2.84 -39.35 29.59
CA LEU A 336 -2.73 -38.00 30.13
C LEU A 336 -3.11 -37.94 31.62
N ALA A 337 -4.20 -38.62 31.99
CA ALA A 337 -4.64 -38.70 33.39
C ALA A 337 -3.59 -39.39 34.29
N GLU A 338 -2.97 -40.47 33.81
CA GLU A 338 -1.88 -41.14 34.53
C GLU A 338 -0.66 -40.23 34.72
N LEU A 339 -0.27 -39.47 33.69
CA LEU A 339 0.87 -38.55 33.76
C LEU A 339 0.60 -37.39 34.72
N ASP A 340 -0.61 -36.85 34.71
CA ASP A 340 -1.02 -35.77 35.61
C ASP A 340 -0.99 -36.25 37.07
N ALA A 341 -1.48 -37.45 37.35
CA ALA A 341 -1.41 -38.06 38.69
C ALA A 341 0.04 -38.26 39.17
N ARG A 342 0.95 -38.70 38.27
CA ARG A 342 2.39 -38.84 38.59
C ARG A 342 3.04 -37.50 38.89
N GLN A 343 2.73 -36.45 38.12
CA GLN A 343 3.26 -35.11 38.37
C GLN A 343 2.78 -34.56 39.71
N ALA A 344 1.50 -34.75 40.03
CA ALA A 344 0.94 -34.36 41.33
C ALA A 344 1.63 -35.09 42.50
N SER A 345 1.94 -36.38 42.36
CA SER A 345 2.66 -37.15 43.39
C SER A 345 4.13 -36.78 43.57
N ARG A 346 4.75 -36.09 42.60
CA ARG A 346 6.14 -35.62 42.67
C ARG A 346 6.30 -34.21 43.24
N ALA A 347 5.18 -33.48 43.37
CA ALA A 347 5.14 -32.14 43.92
C ALA A 347 4.90 -32.11 45.45
N TYR A 348 4.61 -33.26 46.05
CA TYR A 348 4.62 -33.54 47.48
C TYR A 348 5.91 -34.30 47.84
#